data_AF-A0A6N8YKV4-F1
#
_entry.id   AF-A0A6N8YKV4-F1
#
_cell.length_a   1.000
_cell.length_b   1.000
_cell.length_c   1.000
_cell.angle_alpha   90.00
_cell.angle_beta   90.00
_cell.angle_gamma   90.00
#
_symmetry.space_group_name_H-M   'P 1'
#
loop_
_entity.id
_entity.type
_entity.pdbx_description
1 polymer ?
#
loop_
_entity_poly.entity_id
_entity_poly.type
_entity_poly.pdbx_seq_one_letter_code
_entity_poly.pdbx_strand_id
1 'polypeptide(L)'
;MYDYDQQDYGDMGPLLGAAVRRRLPSLGIPLAGSAERIRATVIGASQYTVQVSSSTVFVSNSELLPYLDLQVVPAYLPADPNDLTQEAVEQAIARGFERLDIAEQDIGKHIALAVLGPVIPTYDSIRSMCAAIADALAPFHDHVWTIVLSADVAGLVGAMLKNEFKVEPEVIVVDGINVGEFNFIDLGEQLESVEAIPVVVKSLVFEG
;
A
#
# COMPACT_ATOMS: atom_id res chain seq x y z
N MET A 1 24.29 0.87 -22.70
CA MET A 1 25.39 1.64 -23.34
C MET A 1 24.72 2.69 -24.19
N TYR A 2 25.03 3.98 -24.03
CA TYR A 2 24.54 5.05 -24.92
C TYR A 2 25.42 5.09 -26.19
N ASP A 3 24.92 5.67 -27.30
CA ASP A 3 25.42 5.63 -28.70
C ASP A 3 24.87 4.50 -29.61
N TYR A 4 23.85 3.75 -29.17
CA TYR A 4 23.15 2.79 -30.07
C TYR A 4 22.05 3.43 -30.91
N ASP A 5 21.52 4.57 -30.46
CA ASP A 5 20.52 5.35 -31.16
C ASP A 5 21.06 6.77 -31.35
N GLN A 6 20.94 7.30 -32.57
CA GLN A 6 21.39 8.66 -32.92
C GLN A 6 20.23 9.67 -32.88
N GLN A 7 19.05 9.22 -32.50
CA GLN A 7 17.88 10.07 -32.43
C GLN A 7 18.00 11.00 -31.22
N ASP A 8 18.02 12.31 -31.49
CA ASP A 8 18.07 13.34 -30.47
C ASP A 8 16.64 13.64 -29.99
N TYR A 9 16.39 13.35 -28.72
CA TYR A 9 15.10 13.61 -28.06
C TYR A 9 15.07 14.97 -27.34
N GLY A 10 16.13 15.77 -27.44
CA GLY A 10 16.24 17.06 -26.76
C GLY A 10 16.47 16.97 -25.25
N ASP A 11 16.82 15.78 -24.74
CA ASP A 11 17.10 15.55 -23.33
C ASP A 11 18.60 15.63 -23.00
N MET A 12 18.93 15.65 -21.70
CA MET A 12 20.32 15.71 -21.22
C MET A 12 20.98 14.33 -21.11
N GLY A 13 20.27 13.24 -21.42
CA GLY A 13 20.73 11.86 -21.28
C GLY A 13 22.04 11.58 -22.02
N PRO A 14 22.16 11.93 -23.32
CA PRO A 14 23.41 11.79 -24.06
C PRO A 14 24.58 12.59 -23.45
N LEU A 15 24.33 13.84 -23.04
CA LEU A 15 25.35 14.71 -22.45
C LEU A 15 25.86 14.17 -21.12
N LEU A 16 24.94 13.73 -20.25
CA LEU A 16 25.25 13.11 -18.97
C LEU A 16 25.98 11.79 -19.16
N GLY A 17 25.51 10.92 -20.05
CA GLY A 17 26.14 9.65 -20.38
C GLY A 17 27.58 9.83 -20.87
N ALA A 18 27.82 10.81 -21.74
CA ALA A 18 29.16 11.15 -22.21
C ALA A 18 30.07 11.69 -21.09
N ALA A 19 29.54 12.50 -20.17
CA ALA A 19 30.29 13.00 -19.01
C ALA A 19 30.67 11.87 -18.03
N VAL A 20 29.73 10.97 -17.71
CA VAL A 20 29.98 9.81 -16.86
C VAL A 20 31.02 8.88 -17.49
N ARG A 21 30.90 8.60 -18.80
CA ARG A 21 31.87 7.77 -19.55
C ARG A 21 33.29 8.33 -19.49
N ARG A 22 33.46 9.65 -19.60
CA ARG A 22 34.77 10.30 -19.48
C ARG A 22 35.40 10.14 -18.09
N ARG A 23 34.60 10.03 -17.03
CA ARG A 23 35.07 9.96 -15.64
C ARG A 23 35.33 8.55 -15.15
N LEU A 24 34.64 7.55 -15.71
CA LEU A 24 34.75 6.14 -15.33
C LEU A 24 36.18 5.57 -15.29
N PRO A 25 37.09 5.86 -16.25
CA PRO A 25 38.47 5.37 -16.19
C PRO A 25 39.23 5.82 -14.94
N SER A 26 38.92 7.01 -14.42
CA SER A 26 39.55 7.55 -13.19
C SER A 26 39.03 6.92 -11.90
N LEU A 27 37.91 6.19 -11.97
CA LEU A 27 37.26 5.56 -10.82
C LEU A 27 37.65 4.08 -10.67
N GLY A 28 38.34 3.49 -11.65
CA GLY A 28 38.74 2.08 -11.61
C GLY A 28 37.58 1.08 -11.63
N ILE A 29 36.38 1.53 -12.01
CA ILE A 29 35.15 0.71 -12.01
C ILE A 29 35.01 0.04 -13.39
N PRO A 30 34.90 -1.30 -13.46
CA PRO A 30 34.66 -1.98 -14.72
C PRO A 30 33.25 -1.67 -15.24
N LEU A 31 33.15 -1.25 -16.51
CA LEU A 31 31.87 -1.05 -17.17
C LEU A 31 31.33 -2.40 -17.66
N ALA A 32 30.26 -2.90 -17.05
CA ALA A 32 29.54 -4.08 -17.54
C ALA A 32 28.49 -3.67 -18.59
N GLY A 33 28.43 -4.38 -19.71
CA GLY A 33 27.34 -4.24 -20.67
C GLY A 33 26.04 -4.87 -20.12
N SER A 34 24.91 -4.18 -20.27
CA SER A 34 23.58 -4.76 -20.04
C SER A 34 23.04 -5.33 -21.35
N ALA A 35 22.48 -6.54 -21.31
CA ALA A 35 21.77 -7.12 -22.45
C ALA A 35 20.44 -6.39 -22.74
N GLU A 36 19.79 -5.88 -21.70
CA GLU A 36 18.51 -5.19 -21.76
C GLU A 36 18.71 -3.66 -21.73
N ARG A 37 18.05 -2.95 -22.65
CA ARG A 37 18.25 -1.51 -22.90
C ARG A 37 17.26 -0.61 -22.16
N ILE A 38 16.07 -1.13 -21.84
CA ILE A 38 15.02 -0.38 -21.13
C ILE A 38 14.92 -0.97 -19.72
N ARG A 39 15.33 -0.19 -18.72
CA ARG A 39 15.04 -0.47 -17.29
C ARG A 39 14.47 0.73 -16.54
N ALA A 40 14.24 1.84 -17.23
CA ALA A 40 13.53 2.98 -16.68
C ALA A 40 12.13 3.01 -17.30
N THR A 41 11.28 2.09 -16.86
CA THR A 41 9.84 2.35 -16.95
C THR A 41 9.56 3.30 -15.80
N VAL A 42 9.50 4.60 -16.09
CA VAL A 42 8.89 5.55 -15.15
C VAL A 42 7.40 5.28 -15.24
N ILE A 43 6.89 4.44 -14.34
CA ILE A 43 5.46 4.33 -14.14
C ILE A 43 5.08 5.60 -13.37
N GLY A 44 4.68 6.63 -14.12
CA GLY A 44 4.19 7.86 -13.53
C GLY A 44 2.90 7.56 -12.75
N ALA A 45 2.85 7.95 -11.48
CA ALA A 45 1.58 8.12 -10.80
C ALA A 45 0.80 9.20 -11.56
N SER A 46 -0.22 8.77 -12.29
CA SER A 46 -0.92 9.59 -13.28
C SER A 46 -2.12 10.31 -12.65
N GLN A 47 -2.60 9.84 -11.49
CA GLN A 47 -3.72 10.45 -10.79
C GLN A 47 -3.46 10.53 -9.29
N TYR A 48 -3.76 11.70 -8.74
CA TYR A 48 -3.74 11.97 -7.30
C TYR A 48 -5.13 12.47 -6.90
N THR A 49 -5.72 11.82 -5.90
CA THR A 49 -6.96 12.29 -5.29
C THR A 49 -6.76 12.45 -3.80
N VAL A 50 -7.10 13.61 -3.26
CA VAL A 50 -7.18 13.82 -1.81
C VAL A 50 -8.58 13.44 -1.35
N GLN A 51 -8.64 12.51 -0.41
CA GLN A 51 -9.86 12.06 0.27
C GLN A 51 -9.74 12.36 1.77
N VAL A 52 -10.87 12.35 2.48
CA VAL A 52 -10.90 12.48 3.94
C VAL A 52 -11.58 11.23 4.47
N SER A 53 -10.96 10.57 5.44
CA SER A 53 -11.57 9.40 6.09
C SER A 53 -12.89 9.78 6.76
N SER A 54 -13.66 8.77 7.18
CA SER A 54 -14.70 9.04 8.19
C SER A 54 -14.07 9.49 9.52
N SER A 55 -14.92 9.84 10.49
CA SER A 55 -14.51 10.11 11.87
C SER A 55 -14.35 8.83 12.71
N THR A 56 -14.62 7.65 12.16
CA THR A 56 -14.55 6.38 12.91
C THR A 56 -13.15 5.75 12.83
N VAL A 57 -12.10 6.51 12.52
CA VAL A 57 -10.72 5.98 12.43
C VAL A 57 -10.23 5.41 13.76
N PHE A 58 -9.23 4.52 13.67
CA PHE A 58 -8.48 4.04 14.83
C PHE A 58 -6.99 4.27 14.61
N VAL A 59 -6.34 4.91 15.58
CA VAL A 59 -4.89 5.09 15.59
C VAL A 59 -4.40 4.73 16.99
N SER A 60 -3.63 3.65 17.09
CA SER A 60 -3.09 3.18 18.37
C SER A 60 -2.03 4.11 18.96
N ASN A 61 -1.23 4.74 18.11
CA ASN A 61 -0.27 5.79 18.47
C ASN A 61 -0.31 6.92 17.43
N SER A 62 -0.71 8.12 17.84
CA SER A 62 -0.83 9.29 16.95
C SER A 62 0.51 9.79 16.42
N GLU A 63 1.64 9.47 17.07
CA GLU A 63 2.99 9.82 16.62
C GLU A 63 3.41 9.08 15.33
N LEU A 64 2.62 8.10 14.90
CA LEU A 64 2.83 7.39 13.63
C LEU A 64 2.44 8.22 12.42
N LEU A 65 1.63 9.27 12.61
CA LEU A 65 1.15 10.13 11.52
C LEU A 65 2.07 11.36 11.38
N PRO A 66 2.35 11.82 10.14
CA PRO A 66 1.88 11.25 8.87
C PRO A 66 2.60 9.95 8.49
N TYR A 67 1.87 9.03 7.86
CA TYR A 67 2.38 7.73 7.42
C TYR A 67 2.24 7.58 5.91
N LEU A 68 3.37 7.59 5.21
CA LEU A 68 3.43 7.83 3.77
C LEU A 68 3.84 6.58 2.99
N ASP A 69 3.51 6.60 1.71
CA ASP A 69 3.94 5.67 0.67
C ASP A 69 3.54 4.21 0.90
N LEU A 70 2.29 4.03 1.36
CA LEU A 70 1.74 2.72 1.65
C LEU A 70 1.15 2.10 0.40
N GLN A 71 1.73 0.99 -0.07
CA GLN A 71 1.17 0.24 -1.18
C GLN A 71 -0.15 -0.40 -0.76
N VAL A 72 -1.23 -0.13 -1.50
CA VAL A 72 -2.52 -0.74 -1.22
C VAL A 72 -2.52 -2.19 -1.67
N VAL A 73 -2.93 -3.08 -0.77
CA VAL A 73 -3.21 -4.48 -1.07
C VAL A 73 -4.72 -4.71 -0.94
N PRO A 74 -5.47 -4.77 -2.06
CA PRO A 74 -6.91 -5.01 -2.00
C PRO A 74 -7.23 -6.47 -1.70
N ALA A 75 -8.01 -6.71 -0.64
CA ALA A 75 -8.69 -7.96 -0.34
C ALA A 75 -10.19 -7.79 -0.62
N TYR A 76 -10.65 -8.32 -1.77
CA TYR A 76 -12.04 -8.20 -2.21
C TYR A 76 -12.91 -9.27 -1.54
N LEU A 77 -13.83 -8.83 -0.69
CA LEU A 77 -14.79 -9.67 0.01
C LEU A 77 -15.90 -10.18 -0.93
N PRO A 78 -16.64 -11.25 -0.53
CA PRO A 78 -17.82 -11.70 -1.25
C PRO A 78 -18.85 -10.58 -1.47
N ALA A 79 -19.58 -10.65 -2.59
CA ALA A 79 -20.61 -9.66 -2.93
C ALA A 79 -21.88 -9.80 -2.06
N ASP A 80 -22.18 -11.00 -1.56
CA ASP A 80 -23.23 -11.20 -0.56
C ASP A 80 -22.59 -11.11 0.84
N PRO A 81 -22.95 -10.13 1.68
CA PRO A 81 -22.38 -10.02 3.02
C PRO A 81 -22.75 -11.18 3.95
N ASN A 82 -23.75 -12.01 3.60
CA ASN A 82 -24.06 -13.22 4.37
C ASN A 82 -23.02 -14.34 4.16
N ASP A 83 -22.24 -14.27 3.07
CA ASP A 83 -21.15 -15.21 2.79
C ASP A 83 -19.83 -14.80 3.47
N LEU A 84 -19.85 -13.74 4.30
CA LEU A 84 -18.67 -13.24 5.00
C LEU A 84 -18.32 -14.15 6.19
N THR A 85 -17.47 -15.15 5.94
CA THR A 85 -16.85 -16.00 6.94
C THR A 85 -15.38 -15.63 7.15
N GLN A 86 -14.76 -16.09 8.25
CA GLN A 86 -13.32 -15.94 8.48
C GLN A 86 -12.51 -16.48 7.28
N GLU A 87 -12.81 -17.70 6.82
CA GLU A 87 -12.15 -18.31 5.65
C GLU A 87 -12.32 -17.49 4.37
N ALA A 88 -13.49 -16.87 4.16
CA ALA A 88 -13.70 -16.02 2.99
C ALA A 88 -12.80 -14.77 3.03
N VAL A 89 -12.63 -14.17 4.21
CA VAL A 89 -11.71 -13.03 4.41
C VAL A 89 -10.26 -13.45 4.24
N GLU A 90 -9.85 -14.57 4.83
CA GLU A 90 -8.49 -15.13 4.68
C GLU A 90 -8.13 -15.38 3.21
N GLN A 91 -9.05 -16.00 2.46
CA GLN A 91 -8.85 -16.25 1.03
C GLN A 91 -8.76 -14.95 0.23
N ALA A 92 -9.57 -13.94 0.56
CA ALA A 92 -9.51 -12.64 -0.09
C ALA A 92 -8.17 -11.94 0.13
N ILE A 93 -7.64 -11.97 1.37
CA ILE A 93 -6.34 -11.39 1.71
C ILE A 93 -5.22 -12.16 1.03
N ALA A 94 -5.25 -13.50 1.08
CA ALA A 94 -4.25 -14.36 0.45
C ALA A 94 -4.14 -14.11 -1.06
N ARG A 95 -5.27 -14.00 -1.77
CA ARG A 95 -5.29 -13.64 -3.19
C ARG A 95 -4.71 -12.24 -3.46
N GLY A 96 -4.98 -11.29 -2.56
CA GLY A 96 -4.42 -9.94 -2.64
C GLY A 96 -2.89 -9.95 -2.52
N PHE A 97 -2.35 -10.72 -1.56
CA PHE A 97 -0.91 -10.90 -1.37
C PHE A 97 -0.24 -11.64 -2.53
N GLU A 98 -0.87 -12.70 -3.04
CA GLU A 98 -0.37 -13.46 -4.19
C GLU A 98 -0.30 -12.58 -5.44
N ARG A 99 -1.38 -11.85 -5.76
CA ARG A 99 -1.43 -10.99 -6.96
C ARG A 99 -0.37 -9.89 -6.98
N LEU A 100 0.06 -9.42 -5.80
CA LEU A 100 1.06 -8.37 -5.67
C LEU A 100 2.43 -8.92 -5.26
N ASP A 101 2.63 -10.24 -5.29
CA ASP A 101 3.88 -10.92 -4.94
C ASP A 101 4.45 -10.48 -3.58
N ILE A 102 3.57 -10.19 -2.61
CA ILE A 102 3.96 -9.57 -1.33
C ILE A 102 4.97 -10.42 -0.56
N ALA A 103 4.88 -11.75 -0.67
CA ALA A 103 5.79 -12.67 0.01
C ALA A 103 7.19 -12.76 -0.65
N GLU A 104 7.32 -12.43 -1.94
CA GLU A 104 8.57 -12.54 -2.71
C GLU A 104 9.33 -11.20 -2.82
N GLN A 105 8.66 -10.09 -2.54
CA GLN A 105 9.28 -8.78 -2.51
C GLN A 105 10.14 -8.64 -1.24
N ASP A 106 11.47 -8.51 -1.39
CA ASP A 106 12.42 -8.08 -0.34
C ASP A 106 12.19 -6.61 0.08
N ILE A 107 11.02 -6.07 -0.25
CA ILE A 107 10.60 -4.70 0.01
C ILE A 107 9.88 -4.73 1.35
N GLY A 108 10.62 -4.34 2.39
CA GLY A 108 10.08 -4.03 3.69
C GLY A 108 8.93 -3.02 3.60
N LYS A 109 7.71 -3.53 3.61
CA LYS A 109 6.76 -3.37 4.73
C LYS A 109 6.14 -1.96 4.95
N HIS A 110 5.76 -1.33 3.85
CA HIS A 110 4.84 -0.18 3.85
C HIS A 110 3.61 -0.54 3.02
N ILE A 111 2.74 -1.39 3.57
CA ILE A 111 1.47 -1.77 2.92
C ILE A 111 0.28 -1.22 3.69
N ALA A 112 -0.81 -0.97 2.97
CA ALA A 112 -2.13 -0.78 3.52
C ALA A 112 -3.04 -1.91 3.03
N LEU A 113 -3.46 -2.80 3.93
CA LEU A 113 -4.41 -3.85 3.61
C LEU A 113 -5.80 -3.22 3.44
N ALA A 114 -6.31 -3.17 2.21
CA ALA A 114 -7.63 -2.65 1.92
C ALA A 114 -8.66 -3.79 1.88
N VAL A 115 -9.48 -3.93 2.90
CA VAL A 115 -10.56 -4.92 2.96
C VAL A 115 -11.82 -4.29 2.34
N LEU A 116 -12.15 -4.75 1.13
CA LEU A 116 -13.11 -4.09 0.25
C LEU A 116 -14.31 -4.98 -0.05
N GLY A 117 -15.50 -4.52 0.32
CA GLY A 117 -16.77 -5.17 0.00
C GLY A 117 -17.87 -4.86 1.02
N PRO A 118 -19.07 -5.39 0.81
CA PRO A 118 -20.17 -5.20 1.74
C PRO A 118 -19.91 -5.97 3.03
N VAL A 119 -20.18 -5.33 4.17
CA VAL A 119 -20.11 -5.94 5.51
C VAL A 119 -21.38 -5.57 6.26
N ILE A 120 -22.06 -6.55 6.84
CA ILE A 120 -23.11 -6.31 7.85
C ILE A 120 -22.40 -6.30 9.21
N PRO A 121 -22.27 -5.15 9.91
CA PRO A 121 -21.38 -5.01 11.05
C PRO A 121 -21.96 -5.62 12.33
N THR A 122 -22.07 -6.94 12.37
CA THR A 122 -22.36 -7.70 13.60
C THR A 122 -21.06 -8.02 14.32
N TYR A 123 -21.12 -8.26 15.64
CA TYR A 123 -19.95 -8.65 16.42
C TYR A 123 -19.21 -9.87 15.80
N ASP A 124 -19.94 -10.91 15.40
CA ASP A 124 -19.35 -12.12 14.82
C ASP A 124 -18.65 -11.85 13.48
N SER A 125 -19.21 -10.98 12.64
CA SER A 125 -18.60 -10.60 11.35
C SER A 125 -17.30 -9.81 11.57
N ILE A 126 -17.31 -8.82 12.47
CA ILE A 126 -16.14 -8.00 12.78
C ILE A 126 -15.06 -8.85 13.43
N ARG A 127 -15.44 -9.77 14.33
CA ARG A 127 -14.51 -10.70 14.97
C ARG A 127 -13.89 -11.67 13.98
N SER A 128 -14.67 -12.21 13.05
CA SER A 128 -14.17 -13.09 11.99
C SER A 128 -13.19 -12.36 11.07
N MET A 129 -13.49 -11.11 10.71
CA MET A 129 -12.59 -10.26 9.94
C MET A 129 -11.30 -9.93 10.71
N CYS A 130 -11.39 -9.59 12.00
CA CYS A 130 -10.20 -9.31 12.82
C CYS A 130 -9.30 -10.54 12.98
N ALA A 131 -9.89 -11.74 13.14
CA ALA A 131 -9.13 -12.98 13.21
C ALA A 131 -8.34 -13.22 11.91
N ALA A 132 -9.02 -13.14 10.76
CA ALA A 132 -8.40 -13.30 9.45
C ALA A 132 -7.29 -12.27 9.19
N ILE A 133 -7.52 -11.00 9.54
CA ILE A 133 -6.52 -9.92 9.42
C ILE A 133 -5.31 -10.21 10.31
N ALA A 134 -5.53 -10.58 11.57
CA ALA A 134 -4.45 -10.84 12.51
C ALA A 134 -3.57 -12.00 12.07
N ASP A 135 -4.18 -13.09 11.61
CA ASP A 135 -3.44 -14.26 11.10
C ASP A 135 -2.66 -13.91 9.83
N ALA A 136 -3.28 -13.17 8.89
CA ALA A 136 -2.63 -12.78 7.64
C ALA A 136 -1.48 -11.77 7.85
N LEU A 137 -1.60 -10.86 8.83
CA LEU A 137 -0.60 -9.84 9.12
C LEU A 137 0.44 -10.26 10.15
N ALA A 138 0.30 -11.42 10.81
CA ALA A 138 1.27 -11.93 11.78
C ALA A 138 2.74 -11.98 11.26
N PRO A 139 3.02 -12.35 9.99
CA PRO A 139 4.38 -12.27 9.45
C PRO A 139 4.96 -10.84 9.41
N PHE A 140 4.11 -9.82 9.47
CA PHE A 140 4.45 -8.39 9.43
C PHE A 140 4.44 -7.74 10.83
N HIS A 141 4.66 -8.52 11.89
CA HIS A 141 4.62 -8.03 13.28
C HIS A 141 5.62 -6.90 13.61
N ASP A 142 6.71 -6.77 12.86
CA ASP A 142 7.66 -5.66 13.06
C ASP A 142 7.18 -4.31 12.48
N HIS A 143 5.97 -4.25 11.92
CA HIS A 143 5.46 -3.08 11.19
C HIS A 143 4.11 -2.61 11.69
N VAL A 144 3.82 -1.34 11.42
CA VAL A 144 2.50 -0.78 11.64
C VAL A 144 1.50 -1.46 10.72
N TRP A 145 0.50 -2.09 11.30
CA TRP A 145 -0.61 -2.67 10.56
C TRP A 145 -1.54 -1.54 10.11
N THR A 146 -1.43 -1.18 8.83
CA THR A 146 -2.33 -0.20 8.23
C THR A 146 -3.44 -0.91 7.48
N ILE A 147 -4.69 -0.61 7.84
CA ILE A 147 -5.88 -1.25 7.31
C ILE A 147 -6.83 -0.18 6.78
N VAL A 148 -7.34 -0.38 5.57
CA VAL A 148 -8.38 0.45 4.97
C VAL A 148 -9.64 -0.39 4.83
N LEU A 149 -10.78 0.10 5.33
CA LEU A 149 -12.06 -0.62 5.22
C LEU A 149 -13.02 0.14 4.31
N SER A 150 -13.82 -0.59 3.54
CA SER A 150 -14.98 -0.01 2.85
C SER A 150 -16.19 0.21 3.77
N ALA A 151 -16.25 -0.49 4.89
CA ALA A 151 -17.30 -0.34 5.91
C ALA A 151 -16.88 0.69 6.97
N ASP A 152 -17.84 1.50 7.42
CA ASP A 152 -17.67 2.53 8.45
C ASP A 152 -17.58 1.91 9.87
N VAL A 153 -16.49 1.17 10.12
CA VAL A 153 -16.25 0.36 11.33
C VAL A 153 -14.79 0.34 11.74
N ALA A 154 -13.95 1.25 11.24
CA ALA A 154 -12.51 1.28 11.51
C ALA A 154 -12.20 1.28 13.01
N GLY A 155 -12.96 2.05 13.79
CA GLY A 155 -12.82 2.19 15.23
C GLY A 155 -13.07 0.89 15.97
N LEU A 156 -14.10 0.14 15.54
CA LEU A 156 -14.44 -1.17 16.10
C LEU A 156 -13.37 -2.21 15.78
N VAL A 157 -12.92 -2.25 14.52
CA VAL A 157 -11.89 -3.19 14.06
C VAL A 157 -10.57 -2.93 14.78
N GLY A 158 -10.11 -1.68 14.80
CA GLY A 158 -8.85 -1.32 15.46
C GLY A 158 -8.88 -1.59 16.96
N ALA A 159 -9.98 -1.23 17.63
CA ALA A 159 -10.15 -1.52 19.05
C ALA A 159 -10.19 -3.02 19.34
N MET A 160 -10.87 -3.82 18.51
CA MET A 160 -10.94 -5.27 18.67
C MET A 160 -9.56 -5.92 18.46
N LEU A 161 -8.81 -5.50 17.44
CA LEU A 161 -7.43 -5.96 17.20
C LEU A 161 -6.52 -5.69 18.41
N LYS A 162 -6.54 -4.46 18.97
CA LYS A 162 -5.68 -4.11 20.12
C LYS A 162 -6.16 -4.68 21.45
N ASN A 163 -7.47 -4.67 21.74
CA ASN A 163 -7.98 -4.99 23.07
C ASN A 163 -8.37 -6.46 23.24
N GLU A 164 -8.95 -7.07 22.20
CA GLU A 164 -9.43 -8.45 22.26
C GLU A 164 -8.39 -9.44 21.71
N PHE A 165 -7.91 -9.20 20.49
CA PHE A 165 -6.87 -10.03 19.87
C PHE A 165 -5.47 -9.73 20.40
N LYS A 166 -5.29 -8.59 21.08
CA LYS A 166 -4.04 -8.18 21.73
C LYS A 166 -2.84 -8.24 20.78
N VAL A 167 -3.05 -7.75 19.57
CA VAL A 167 -1.95 -7.68 18.60
C VAL A 167 -0.90 -6.70 19.14
N GLU A 168 0.34 -7.18 19.23
CA GLU A 168 1.48 -6.38 19.70
C GLU A 168 1.76 -5.18 18.78
N PRO A 169 1.72 -5.30 17.43
CA PRO A 169 2.05 -4.19 16.55
C PRO A 169 1.13 -2.97 16.75
N GLU A 170 1.64 -1.80 16.39
CA GLU A 170 0.79 -0.63 16.24
C GLU A 170 -0.15 -0.82 15.05
N VAL A 171 -1.37 -0.32 15.20
CA VAL A 171 -2.46 -0.43 14.24
C VAL A 171 -2.99 0.95 13.87
N ILE A 172 -3.16 1.17 12.57
CA ILE A 172 -3.91 2.29 11.99
C ILE A 172 -5.03 1.69 11.15
N VAL A 173 -6.28 2.03 11.45
CA VAL A 173 -7.45 1.64 10.66
C VAL A 173 -8.18 2.90 10.21
N VAL A 174 -8.40 3.02 8.90
CA VAL A 174 -9.20 4.09 8.31
C VAL A 174 -10.29 3.51 7.43
N ASP A 175 -11.36 4.26 7.23
CA ASP A 175 -12.42 3.90 6.29
C ASP A 175 -12.97 5.15 5.57
N GLY A 176 -13.89 4.92 4.65
CA GLY A 176 -14.42 5.98 3.77
C GLY A 176 -13.45 6.39 2.65
N ILE A 177 -12.37 5.63 2.45
CA ILE A 177 -11.39 5.86 1.38
C ILE A 177 -11.63 4.88 0.23
N ASN A 178 -11.80 5.41 -0.97
CA ASN A 178 -11.88 4.59 -2.18
C ASN A 178 -10.48 4.31 -2.72
N VAL A 179 -10.08 3.04 -2.70
CA VAL A 179 -8.80 2.52 -3.19
C VAL A 179 -9.01 1.20 -3.93
N GLY A 180 -8.04 0.85 -4.77
CA GLY A 180 -8.02 -0.41 -5.50
C GLY A 180 -6.60 -0.85 -5.85
N GLU A 181 -6.50 -1.68 -6.90
CA GLU A 181 -5.22 -2.16 -7.38
C GLU A 181 -4.32 -1.01 -7.86
N PHE A 182 -3.01 -1.20 -7.71
CA PHE A 182 -1.98 -0.25 -8.14
C PHE A 182 -2.11 1.15 -7.52
N ASN A 183 -2.77 1.24 -6.37
CA ASN A 183 -2.84 2.45 -5.58
C ASN A 183 -1.77 2.44 -4.48
N PHE A 184 -1.28 3.63 -4.16
CA PHE A 184 -0.53 3.92 -2.95
C PHE A 184 -1.31 4.97 -2.16
N ILE A 185 -1.19 4.95 -0.84
CA ILE A 185 -1.79 5.98 0.01
C ILE A 185 -0.78 6.65 0.91
N ASP A 186 -1.03 7.93 1.16
CA ASP A 186 -0.36 8.72 2.19
C ASP A 186 -1.40 9.14 3.22
N LEU A 187 -1.17 8.79 4.49
CA LEU A 187 -1.98 9.22 5.63
C LEU A 187 -1.38 10.51 6.20
N GLY A 188 -2.16 11.59 6.21
CA GLY A 188 -1.78 12.87 6.80
C GLY A 188 -1.85 12.86 8.33
N GLU A 189 -1.58 14.02 8.93
CA GLU A 189 -1.84 14.25 10.35
C GLU A 189 -3.34 14.17 10.65
N GLN A 190 -3.70 13.65 11.82
CA GLN A 190 -5.09 13.59 12.25
C GLN A 190 -5.62 15.00 12.51
N LEU A 191 -6.79 15.30 11.95
CA LEU A 191 -7.47 16.58 12.17
C LEU A 191 -8.24 16.53 13.50
N GLU A 192 -7.66 17.09 14.56
CA GLU A 192 -8.23 17.07 15.92
C GLU A 192 -9.70 17.51 15.99
N SER A 193 -10.12 18.45 15.14
CA SER A 193 -11.48 19.01 15.16
C SER A 193 -12.57 18.04 14.67
N VAL A 194 -12.20 17.02 13.88
CA VAL A 194 -13.16 16.10 13.23
C VAL A 194 -12.77 14.63 13.38
N GLU A 195 -11.70 14.34 14.12
CA GLU A 195 -11.15 12.99 14.35
C GLU A 195 -10.93 12.19 13.05
N ALA A 196 -10.67 12.87 11.94
CA ALA A 196 -10.47 12.26 10.62
C ALA A 196 -9.03 12.44 10.13
N ILE A 197 -8.61 11.59 9.20
CA ILE A 197 -7.28 11.59 8.60
C ILE A 197 -7.41 11.96 7.11
N PRO A 198 -6.72 13.00 6.62
CA PRO A 198 -6.58 13.26 5.19
C PRO A 198 -5.80 12.12 4.54
N VAL A 199 -6.30 11.59 3.44
CA VAL A 199 -5.65 10.49 2.71
C VAL A 199 -5.41 10.90 1.26
N VAL A 200 -4.15 10.89 0.83
CA VAL A 200 -3.81 11.06 -0.59
C VAL A 200 -3.75 9.69 -1.24
N VAL A 201 -4.56 9.46 -2.27
CA VAL A 201 -4.51 8.25 -3.09
C VAL A 201 -3.73 8.55 -4.37
N LYS A 202 -2.66 7.78 -4.59
CA LYS A 202 -1.75 7.86 -5.74
C LYS A 202 -1.99 6.64 -6.62
N SER A 203 -2.50 6.82 -7.83
CA SER A 203 -2.78 5.72 -8.75
C SER A 203 -1.69 5.63 -9.81
N LEU A 204 -1.08 4.45 -9.94
CA LEU A 204 -0.25 4.12 -11.09
C LEU A 204 -1.17 3.81 -12.28
N VAL A 205 -0.97 4.51 -13.39
CA VAL A 205 -1.71 4.22 -14.63
C VAL A 205 -0.72 3.64 -15.62
N PHE A 206 -1.12 2.52 -16.22
CA PHE A 206 -0.36 1.88 -17.29
C PHE A 206 -1.01 2.29 -18.61
N GLU A 207 -0.27 3.01 -19.45
CA GLU A 207 -0.62 3.09 -20.87
C GLU A 207 -0.20 1.75 -21.51
N GLY A 208 -1.16 1.04 -22.09
CA GLY A 208 -0.96 -0.27 -22.73
C GLY A 208 -0.39 -0.20 -24.14
#